data_AF-A0A9N9NZ55-F1
#
_entry.id   AF-A0A9N9NZ55-F1
#
_cell.length_a   1.000
_cell.length_b   1.000
_cell.length_c   1.000
_cell.angle_alpha   90.00
_cell.angle_beta   90.00
_cell.angle_gamma   90.00
#
_symmetry.space_group_name_H-M   'P 1'
#
loop_
_entity.id
_entity.type
_entity.pdbx_description
1 polymer ?
#
loop_
_entity_poly.entity_id
_entity_poly.type
_entity_poly.pdbx_seq_one_letter_code
_entity_poly.pdbx_strand_id
1 'polypeptide(L)'
;LQCRHILVDYIIQQLEALPSGPTSTPKKVSLVKTLSFILTGDIPLVGLSILEVLDCLLHLLLSSLKNCDSINYFENAADSNDSNLIICQQLIFCIGGLATHIYYANQVCDIIEYIIQHLHIHPEQTELSQQGSSQSSIIEGVPLSELRKTLLKCLDIVVRNSKETEIRHSEITRSEVPVEVFHSSIDLCVDEDLTIYFLNSLHVSLYQYAILKIAQPADHVALLSLLRALLVRFRADQIIRGVPSDAKDETLEGFAQQRALASVILLYFRDIASVLDLPKLHEYIDKVQAERMDKHQWSTYINAISSENNINDTTNIVKSFEDEIHDENNTPLQPVDVWLDRQTIVSILCQHKELIDIGGKDLEVRLMTEWRPDEGFESVKKEGYRIRSSRILENDKPRITITPFLMSLEDSSGDLPKASIKVENLKDALAVQVTNDSSEHDTSVASDIESLNM
;
A
#
# COMPACT_ATOMS: atom_id res chain seq x y z
N LEU A 1 -3.50 -30.58 -5.86
CA LEU A 1 -3.73 -29.17 -5.45
C LEU A 1 -2.45 -28.54 -4.88
N GLN A 2 -1.72 -29.22 -3.98
CA GLN A 2 -0.53 -28.70 -3.28
C GLN A 2 0.70 -28.29 -4.13
N CYS A 3 0.80 -28.67 -5.40
CA CYS A 3 2.00 -28.40 -6.23
C CYS A 3 1.75 -27.39 -7.36
N ARG A 4 0.68 -26.59 -7.31
CA ARG A 4 0.36 -25.65 -8.39
C ARG A 4 1.31 -24.44 -8.44
N HIS A 5 1.88 -24.03 -7.31
CA HIS A 5 2.90 -22.97 -7.26
C HIS A 5 4.14 -23.34 -8.10
N ILE A 6 4.51 -24.62 -8.17
CA ILE A 6 5.63 -25.10 -9.01
C ILE A 6 5.47 -24.71 -10.48
N LEU A 7 4.22 -24.63 -10.97
CA LEU A 7 3.97 -24.20 -12.35
C LEU A 7 4.30 -22.70 -12.54
N VAL A 8 3.99 -21.87 -11.54
CA VAL A 8 4.34 -20.45 -11.52
C VAL A 8 5.86 -20.30 -11.55
N ASP A 9 6.54 -20.98 -10.64
CA ASP A 9 8.01 -20.95 -10.52
C ASP A 9 8.67 -21.41 -11.83
N TYR A 10 8.18 -22.51 -12.42
CA TYR A 10 8.67 -23.01 -13.70
C TYR A 10 8.47 -22.01 -14.84
N ILE A 11 7.30 -21.35 -14.91
CA ILE A 11 7.03 -20.34 -15.96
C ILE A 11 7.96 -19.13 -15.78
N ILE A 12 8.18 -18.67 -14.55
CA ILE A 12 9.09 -17.55 -14.24
C ILE A 12 10.53 -17.91 -14.65
N GLN A 13 11.02 -19.09 -14.24
CA GLN A 13 12.35 -19.57 -14.65
C GLN A 13 12.50 -19.66 -16.18
N GLN A 14 11.45 -20.11 -16.89
CA GLN A 14 11.47 -20.14 -18.35
C GLN A 14 11.48 -18.74 -18.97
N LEU A 15 10.79 -17.76 -18.36
CA LEU A 15 10.79 -16.38 -18.81
C LEU A 15 12.17 -15.72 -18.65
N GLU A 16 12.84 -15.98 -17.53
CA GLU A 16 14.20 -15.48 -17.24
C GLU A 16 15.25 -16.11 -18.16
N ALA A 17 15.13 -17.41 -18.44
CA ALA A 17 16.06 -18.14 -19.31
C ALA A 17 15.92 -17.77 -20.81
N LEU A 18 14.83 -17.12 -21.22
CA LEU A 18 14.60 -16.77 -22.61
C LEU A 18 15.41 -15.53 -23.01
N PRO A 19 16.24 -15.62 -24.07
CA PRO A 19 17.02 -14.47 -24.55
C PRO A 19 16.12 -13.31 -24.98
N SER A 20 16.64 -12.09 -25.00
CA SER A 20 15.90 -10.88 -25.40
C SER A 20 15.78 -10.71 -26.92
N GLY A 21 15.78 -11.81 -27.68
CA GLY A 21 15.73 -11.78 -29.14
C GLY A 21 14.30 -11.74 -29.72
N PRO A 22 14.13 -11.26 -30.96
CA PRO A 22 12.82 -11.18 -31.63
C PRO A 22 12.18 -12.57 -31.87
N THR A 23 12.99 -13.62 -31.96
CA THR A 23 12.53 -15.00 -32.16
C THR A 23 11.88 -15.59 -30.91
N SER A 24 12.24 -15.10 -29.73
CA SER A 24 11.74 -15.55 -28.41
C SER A 24 10.53 -14.76 -27.92
N THR A 25 10.29 -13.56 -28.46
CA THR A 25 9.20 -12.68 -28.09
C THR A 25 7.81 -13.34 -28.09
N PRO A 26 7.37 -14.08 -29.13
CA PRO A 26 6.04 -14.70 -29.11
C PRO A 26 5.91 -15.77 -28.02
N LYS A 27 7.01 -16.46 -27.69
CA LYS A 27 7.05 -17.43 -26.59
C LYS A 27 6.95 -16.72 -25.24
N LYS A 28 7.67 -15.60 -25.05
CA LYS A 28 7.56 -14.75 -23.85
C LYS A 28 6.11 -14.27 -23.66
N VAL A 29 5.49 -13.70 -24.69
CA VAL A 29 4.08 -13.25 -24.65
C VAL A 29 3.15 -14.40 -24.20
N SER A 30 3.31 -15.59 -24.76
CA SER A 30 2.47 -16.74 -24.42
C SER A 30 2.65 -17.20 -22.97
N LEU A 31 3.89 -17.21 -22.48
CA LEU A 31 4.22 -17.56 -21.10
C LEU A 31 3.67 -16.53 -20.11
N VAL A 32 3.84 -15.23 -20.36
CA VAL A 32 3.31 -14.18 -19.47
C VAL A 32 1.77 -14.18 -19.48
N LYS A 33 1.11 -14.40 -20.62
CA LYS A 33 -0.36 -14.57 -20.64
C LYS A 33 -0.82 -15.77 -19.83
N THR A 34 -0.08 -16.88 -19.89
CA THR A 34 -0.37 -18.08 -19.11
C THR A 34 -0.19 -17.79 -17.61
N LEU A 35 0.89 -17.09 -17.25
CA LEU A 35 1.17 -16.67 -15.88
C LEU A 35 0.08 -15.75 -15.33
N SER A 36 -0.31 -14.75 -16.12
CA SER A 36 -1.40 -13.81 -15.81
C SER A 36 -2.71 -14.56 -15.55
N PHE A 37 -3.07 -15.50 -16.42
CA PHE A 37 -4.26 -16.34 -16.24
C PHE A 37 -4.20 -17.19 -14.97
N ILE A 38 -3.04 -17.73 -14.61
CA ILE A 38 -2.86 -18.55 -13.40
C ILE A 38 -2.99 -17.68 -12.13
N LEU A 39 -2.35 -16.50 -12.11
CA LEU A 39 -2.32 -15.63 -10.93
C LEU A 39 -3.65 -14.87 -10.71
N THR A 40 -4.38 -14.57 -11.78
CA THR A 40 -5.68 -13.86 -11.71
C THR A 40 -6.89 -14.79 -11.67
N GLY A 41 -6.71 -16.09 -11.92
CA GLY A 41 -7.80 -17.05 -11.91
C GLY A 41 -8.34 -17.33 -10.51
N ASP A 42 -9.53 -17.89 -10.39
CA ASP A 42 -10.21 -18.15 -9.09
C ASP A 42 -9.61 -19.30 -8.27
N ILE A 43 -8.46 -19.80 -8.67
CA ILE A 43 -7.84 -20.99 -8.10
C ILE A 43 -6.71 -20.56 -7.15
N PRO A 44 -6.77 -20.87 -5.84
CA PRO A 44 -5.69 -20.56 -4.93
C PRO A 44 -4.45 -21.42 -5.20
N LEU A 45 -3.28 -20.81 -5.06
CA LEU A 45 -1.94 -21.37 -5.27
C LEU A 45 -1.22 -21.53 -3.93
N VAL A 46 -1.66 -22.50 -3.13
CA VAL A 46 -1.08 -22.76 -1.80
C VAL A 46 0.41 -23.08 -1.91
N GLY A 47 1.21 -22.43 -1.04
CA GLY A 47 2.67 -22.58 -0.97
C GLY A 47 3.45 -21.60 -1.85
N LEU A 48 2.78 -20.64 -2.49
CA LEU A 48 3.44 -19.59 -3.25
C LEU A 48 4.12 -18.57 -2.32
N SER A 49 5.40 -18.32 -2.53
CA SER A 49 6.13 -17.24 -1.85
C SER A 49 5.86 -15.91 -2.56
N ILE A 50 4.92 -15.14 -2.04
CA ILE A 50 4.38 -13.97 -2.74
C ILE A 50 5.43 -12.90 -3.01
N LEU A 51 6.32 -12.62 -2.04
CA LEU A 51 7.35 -11.60 -2.18
C LEU A 51 8.46 -12.00 -3.16
N GLU A 52 8.86 -13.28 -3.17
CA GLU A 52 9.82 -13.79 -4.16
C GLU A 52 9.24 -13.70 -5.58
N VAL A 53 7.98 -14.09 -5.74
CA VAL A 53 7.29 -13.98 -7.04
C VAL A 53 7.12 -12.52 -7.45
N LEU A 54 6.78 -11.63 -6.52
CA LEU A 54 6.67 -10.20 -6.76
C LEU A 54 8.01 -9.60 -7.25
N ASP A 55 9.11 -9.95 -6.59
CA ASP A 55 10.44 -9.50 -6.95
C ASP A 55 10.82 -9.95 -8.38
N CYS A 56 10.63 -11.24 -8.69
CA CYS A 56 10.83 -11.78 -10.03
C CYS A 56 9.96 -11.06 -11.08
N LEU A 57 8.68 -10.82 -10.78
CA LEU A 57 7.76 -10.14 -11.69
C LEU A 57 8.17 -8.68 -11.93
N LEU A 58 8.61 -7.97 -10.90
CA LEU A 58 9.10 -6.59 -11.01
C LEU A 58 10.40 -6.53 -11.80
N HIS A 59 11.34 -7.44 -11.57
CA HIS A 59 12.57 -7.54 -12.35
C HIS A 59 12.30 -7.84 -13.84
N LEU A 60 11.36 -8.74 -14.13
CA LEU A 60 10.90 -9.02 -15.50
C LEU A 60 10.21 -7.82 -16.14
N LEU A 61 9.42 -7.06 -15.37
CA LEU A 61 8.74 -5.86 -15.82
C LEU A 61 9.73 -4.76 -16.16
N LEU A 62 10.69 -4.49 -15.27
CA LEU A 62 11.81 -3.58 -15.49
C LEU A 62 12.60 -3.95 -16.75
N SER A 63 12.96 -5.22 -16.89
CA SER A 63 13.67 -5.73 -18.05
C SER A 63 12.86 -5.57 -19.35
N SER A 64 11.53 -5.67 -19.27
CA SER A 64 10.64 -5.48 -20.43
C SER A 64 10.50 -4.01 -20.80
N LEU A 65 10.43 -3.11 -19.81
CA LEU A 65 10.40 -1.66 -20.02
C LEU A 65 11.68 -1.14 -20.69
N LYS A 66 12.85 -1.70 -20.39
CA LYS A 66 14.13 -1.34 -21.04
C LYS A 66 14.11 -1.58 -22.56
N ASN A 67 13.33 -2.57 -23.01
CA ASN A 67 13.25 -2.95 -24.42
C ASN A 67 12.10 -2.25 -25.17
N CYS A 68 11.45 -1.28 -24.52
CA CYS A 68 10.33 -0.55 -25.05
C CYS A 68 10.80 0.86 -25.48
N ASP A 69 10.67 1.22 -26.76
CA ASP A 69 10.89 2.58 -27.31
C ASP A 69 9.89 3.66 -26.80
N SER A 70 10.16 4.12 -25.58
CA SER A 70 9.84 5.35 -24.83
C SER A 70 8.59 6.23 -25.02
N ILE A 71 7.72 6.16 -26.03
CA ILE A 71 6.91 7.37 -26.35
C ILE A 71 5.39 7.31 -26.09
N ASN A 72 4.68 6.17 -26.07
CA ASN A 72 3.22 6.20 -25.81
C ASN A 72 2.60 4.85 -25.38
N TYR A 73 3.03 4.32 -24.24
CA TYR A 73 2.70 2.94 -23.84
C TYR A 73 1.27 2.67 -23.42
N PHE A 74 0.58 3.65 -22.87
CA PHE A 74 -0.55 3.35 -22.00
C PHE A 74 -1.91 3.79 -22.51
N GLU A 75 -1.96 4.55 -23.61
CA GLU A 75 -3.21 5.07 -24.15
C GLU A 75 -3.82 4.21 -25.26
N ASN A 76 -3.03 3.40 -25.96
CA ASN A 76 -3.49 2.64 -27.15
C ASN A 76 -3.21 1.13 -27.07
N ALA A 77 -3.10 0.57 -25.86
CA ALA A 77 -2.70 -0.83 -25.66
C ALA A 77 -3.67 -1.87 -26.27
N ALA A 78 -4.95 -1.50 -26.48
CA ALA A 78 -5.95 -2.43 -27.02
C ALA A 78 -5.71 -2.80 -28.50
N ASP A 79 -5.10 -1.89 -29.29
CA ASP A 79 -4.88 -2.08 -30.73
C ASP A 79 -3.39 -2.18 -31.11
N SER A 80 -2.51 -2.13 -30.11
CA SER A 80 -1.06 -2.24 -30.31
C SER A 80 -0.65 -3.70 -30.51
N ASN A 81 -0.08 -4.00 -31.68
CA ASN A 81 0.57 -5.29 -31.96
C ASN A 81 2.00 -5.37 -31.38
N ASP A 82 2.43 -4.39 -30.58
CA ASP A 82 3.74 -4.43 -29.95
C ASP A 82 3.76 -5.49 -28.84
N SER A 83 4.55 -6.53 -29.08
CA SER A 83 4.68 -7.65 -28.17
C SER A 83 5.33 -7.27 -26.84
N ASN A 84 6.21 -6.26 -26.80
CA ASN A 84 6.83 -5.80 -25.56
C ASN A 84 5.82 -5.08 -24.67
N LEU A 85 4.94 -4.26 -25.27
CA LEU A 85 3.85 -3.64 -24.54
C LEU A 85 2.89 -4.69 -23.97
N ILE A 86 2.53 -5.71 -24.75
CA ILE A 86 1.70 -6.82 -24.27
C ILE A 86 2.37 -7.52 -23.09
N ILE A 87 3.69 -7.75 -23.14
CA ILE A 87 4.44 -8.35 -22.04
C ILE A 87 4.34 -7.46 -20.79
N CYS A 88 4.66 -6.17 -20.89
CA CYS A 88 4.58 -5.23 -19.77
C CYS A 88 3.17 -5.21 -19.16
N GLN A 89 2.14 -5.08 -19.99
CA GLN A 89 0.75 -5.04 -19.53
C GLN A 89 0.37 -6.33 -18.79
N GLN A 90 0.74 -7.50 -19.33
CA GLN A 90 0.43 -8.77 -18.69
C GLN A 90 1.23 -8.97 -17.40
N LEU A 91 2.46 -8.45 -17.28
CA LEU A 91 3.22 -8.47 -16.03
C LEU A 91 2.60 -7.57 -14.96
N ILE A 92 2.10 -6.38 -15.31
CA ILE A 92 1.34 -5.52 -14.39
C ILE A 92 0.10 -6.27 -13.88
N PHE A 93 -0.62 -6.99 -14.76
CA PHE A 93 -1.73 -7.85 -14.34
C PHE A 93 -1.30 -9.03 -13.47
N CYS A 94 -0.12 -9.63 -13.72
CA CYS A 94 0.43 -10.68 -12.84
C CYS A 94 0.67 -10.14 -11.43
N ILE A 95 1.30 -8.96 -11.31
CA ILE A 95 1.57 -8.31 -10.01
C ILE A 95 0.26 -8.01 -9.28
N GLY A 96 -0.72 -7.41 -9.98
CA GLY A 96 -2.07 -7.22 -9.44
C GLY A 96 -2.76 -8.54 -9.07
N GLY A 97 -2.51 -9.60 -9.85
CA GLY A 97 -3.03 -10.95 -9.64
C GLY A 97 -2.58 -11.56 -8.31
N LEU A 98 -1.41 -11.18 -7.80
CA LEU A 98 -0.96 -11.59 -6.47
C LEU A 98 -1.90 -11.13 -5.36
N ALA A 99 -2.74 -10.11 -5.56
CA ALA A 99 -3.74 -9.67 -4.59
C ALA A 99 -5.12 -10.35 -4.74
N THR A 100 -5.27 -11.29 -5.69
CA THR A 100 -6.54 -11.99 -5.94
C THR A 100 -6.85 -13.05 -4.88
N HIS A 101 -5.82 -13.66 -4.29
CA HIS A 101 -5.96 -14.67 -3.24
C HIS A 101 -5.08 -14.30 -2.07
N ILE A 102 -5.66 -14.24 -0.86
CA ILE A 102 -4.92 -13.89 0.36
C ILE A 102 -4.41 -15.18 1.01
N TYR A 103 -3.10 -15.39 0.98
CA TYR A 103 -2.42 -16.52 1.61
C TYR A 103 -1.99 -16.21 3.05
N TYR A 104 -1.79 -14.93 3.37
CA TYR A 104 -1.48 -14.45 4.71
C TYR A 104 -1.98 -13.01 4.92
N ALA A 105 -2.18 -12.61 6.18
CA ALA A 105 -2.91 -11.39 6.53
C ALA A 105 -2.31 -10.10 5.93
N ASN A 106 -0.98 -9.95 5.97
CA ASN A 106 -0.31 -8.72 5.53
C ASN A 106 0.00 -8.67 4.04
N GLN A 107 -0.45 -9.65 3.25
CA GLN A 107 0.02 -9.83 1.88
C GLN A 107 -0.13 -8.61 0.99
N VAL A 108 -1.30 -7.98 1.01
CA VAL A 108 -1.55 -6.78 0.19
C VAL A 108 -0.70 -5.61 0.68
N CYS A 109 -0.50 -5.48 2.00
CA CYS A 109 0.33 -4.44 2.59
C CYS A 109 1.79 -4.62 2.16
N ASP A 110 2.32 -5.84 2.29
CA ASP A 110 3.71 -6.15 1.92
C ASP A 110 3.94 -5.94 0.43
N ILE A 111 3.00 -6.35 -0.44
CA ILE A 111 3.10 -6.11 -1.90
C ILE A 111 3.19 -4.60 -2.18
N ILE A 112 2.31 -3.81 -1.55
CA ILE A 112 2.26 -2.36 -1.75
C ILE A 112 3.53 -1.70 -1.21
N GLU A 113 3.96 -2.05 0.00
CA GLU A 113 5.19 -1.54 0.60
C GLU A 113 6.40 -1.85 -0.28
N TYR A 114 6.50 -3.07 -0.80
CA TYR A 114 7.56 -3.49 -1.71
C TYR A 114 7.58 -2.65 -2.99
N ILE A 115 6.41 -2.39 -3.59
CA ILE A 115 6.29 -1.55 -4.79
C ILE A 115 6.62 -0.08 -4.46
N ILE A 116 6.20 0.42 -3.29
CA ILE A 116 6.50 1.79 -2.83
C ILE A 116 8.00 1.97 -2.59
N GLN A 117 8.68 0.98 -2.00
CA GLN A 117 10.14 1.00 -1.87
C GLN A 117 10.82 1.11 -3.26
N HIS A 118 10.27 0.45 -4.28
CA HIS A 118 10.70 0.56 -5.67
C HIS A 118 10.24 1.84 -6.39
N LEU A 119 9.29 2.62 -5.84
CA LEU A 119 8.96 3.97 -6.32
C LEU A 119 9.95 5.00 -5.80
N HIS A 120 10.46 4.78 -4.58
CA HIS A 120 11.39 5.64 -3.86
C HIS A 120 12.86 5.50 -4.27
N ILE A 121 13.18 4.83 -5.39
CA ILE A 121 14.57 4.50 -5.77
C ILE A 121 15.51 5.67 -5.47
N HIS A 122 16.35 5.43 -4.48
CA HIS A 122 17.09 6.41 -3.70
C HIS A 122 17.76 7.48 -4.59
N PRO A 123 17.34 8.76 -4.51
CA PRO A 123 18.05 9.84 -5.19
C PRO A 123 19.50 9.98 -4.69
N GLU A 124 19.76 9.64 -3.43
CA GLU A 124 21.02 9.93 -2.75
C GLU A 124 22.25 9.15 -3.26
N GLN A 125 22.08 7.99 -3.92
CA GLN A 125 23.23 7.24 -4.44
C GLN A 125 23.67 7.66 -5.85
N THR A 126 22.91 8.53 -6.52
CA THR A 126 23.21 8.98 -7.89
C THR A 126 23.87 10.37 -7.95
N GLU A 127 23.93 11.10 -6.82
CA GLU A 127 24.35 12.51 -6.80
C GLU A 127 25.87 12.77 -6.93
N LEU A 128 26.73 11.76 -6.91
CA LEU A 128 28.19 11.96 -7.01
C LEU A 128 28.71 12.07 -8.45
N SER A 129 27.85 11.92 -9.46
CA SER A 129 28.29 12.01 -10.85
C SER A 129 27.17 12.53 -11.77
N GLN A 130 26.99 13.85 -11.83
CA GLN A 130 26.74 14.62 -13.06
C GLN A 130 26.18 16.01 -12.72
N GLN A 131 27.06 17.01 -12.66
CA GLN A 131 26.68 18.42 -12.70
C GLN A 131 26.34 18.81 -14.14
N GLY A 132 25.09 19.22 -14.38
CA GLY A 132 24.75 20.17 -15.44
C GLY A 132 24.26 19.60 -16.77
N SER A 133 23.12 18.91 -16.77
CA SER A 133 22.11 19.06 -17.83
C SER A 133 20.81 18.39 -17.36
N SER A 134 19.66 18.88 -17.82
CA SER A 134 18.30 18.40 -17.50
C SER A 134 18.00 16.97 -17.98
N GLN A 135 18.95 16.04 -17.82
CA GLN A 135 18.78 14.65 -18.19
C GLN A 135 17.78 14.01 -17.22
N SER A 136 16.67 13.57 -17.77
CA SER A 136 15.76 12.60 -17.16
C SER A 136 16.61 11.53 -16.46
N SER A 137 16.45 11.35 -15.16
CA SER A 137 17.14 10.29 -14.45
C SER A 137 16.76 8.95 -15.08
N ILE A 138 17.73 8.30 -15.71
CA ILE A 138 17.58 6.97 -16.28
C ILE A 138 18.04 6.00 -15.19
N ILE A 139 17.12 5.18 -14.69
CA ILE A 139 17.44 4.12 -13.72
C ILE A 139 17.46 2.80 -14.50
N GLU A 140 18.62 2.15 -14.52
CA GLU A 140 18.87 0.90 -15.25
C GLU A 140 18.51 0.90 -16.75
N GLY A 141 18.51 2.05 -17.41
CA GLY A 141 18.11 2.15 -18.83
C GLY A 141 16.62 2.43 -19.05
N VAL A 142 15.82 2.57 -17.99
CA VAL A 142 14.42 2.99 -18.06
C VAL A 142 14.29 4.44 -17.60
N PRO A 143 13.56 5.31 -18.34
CA PRO A 143 13.20 6.63 -17.83
C PRO A 143 12.43 6.53 -16.51
N LEU A 144 12.87 7.26 -15.48
CA LEU A 144 12.26 7.19 -14.15
C LEU A 144 10.75 7.50 -14.15
N SER A 145 10.31 8.41 -15.02
CA SER A 145 8.89 8.73 -15.20
C SER A 145 8.07 7.53 -15.66
N GLU A 146 8.55 6.76 -16.63
CA GLU A 146 7.89 5.56 -17.15
C GLU A 146 7.87 4.43 -16.10
N LEU A 147 8.97 4.28 -15.36
CA LEU A 147 9.03 3.34 -14.26
C LEU A 147 7.97 3.66 -13.20
N ARG A 148 7.94 4.91 -12.71
CA ARG A 148 6.98 5.35 -11.69
C ARG A 148 5.54 5.18 -12.13
N LYS A 149 5.22 5.61 -13.36
CA LYS A 149 3.89 5.43 -13.96
C LYS A 149 3.49 3.95 -14.00
N THR A 150 4.43 3.07 -14.31
CA THR A 150 4.20 1.62 -14.36
C THR A 150 3.98 1.02 -12.97
N LEU A 151 4.78 1.42 -11.97
CA LEU A 151 4.63 0.96 -10.59
C LEU A 151 3.34 1.46 -9.94
N LEU A 152 2.95 2.71 -10.19
CA LEU A 152 1.66 3.26 -9.75
C LEU A 152 0.48 2.49 -10.35
N LYS A 153 0.59 2.04 -11.61
CA LYS A 153 -0.41 1.14 -12.22
C LYS A 153 -0.45 -0.22 -11.54
N CYS A 154 0.71 -0.79 -11.17
CA CYS A 154 0.74 -2.03 -10.40
C CYS A 154 -0.01 -1.85 -9.07
N LEU A 155 0.26 -0.75 -8.34
CA LEU A 155 -0.44 -0.42 -7.09
C LEU A 155 -1.96 -0.30 -7.30
N ASP A 156 -2.40 0.43 -8.33
CA ASP A 156 -3.81 0.58 -8.66
C ASP A 156 -4.50 -0.78 -8.91
N ILE A 157 -3.90 -1.67 -9.70
CA ILE A 157 -4.46 -3.01 -9.94
C ILE A 157 -4.44 -3.86 -8.66
N VAL A 158 -3.38 -3.82 -7.87
CA VAL A 158 -3.29 -4.54 -6.57
C VAL A 158 -4.42 -4.11 -5.64
N VAL A 159 -4.65 -2.80 -5.49
CA VAL A 159 -5.73 -2.25 -4.65
C VAL A 159 -7.11 -2.64 -5.19
N ARG A 160 -7.31 -2.57 -6.52
CA ARG A 160 -8.55 -2.97 -7.16
C ARG A 160 -8.86 -4.45 -6.96
N ASN A 161 -7.90 -5.34 -7.23
CA ASN A 161 -8.08 -6.77 -7.09
C ASN A 161 -8.33 -7.17 -5.63
N SER A 162 -7.60 -6.58 -4.68
CA SER A 162 -7.85 -6.78 -3.24
C SER A 162 -9.30 -6.44 -2.87
N LYS A 163 -9.86 -5.35 -3.42
CA LYS A 163 -11.27 -4.99 -3.23
C LYS A 163 -12.23 -6.05 -3.76
N GLU A 164 -12.02 -6.51 -4.98
CA GLU A 164 -12.88 -7.53 -5.59
C GLU A 164 -12.85 -8.85 -4.80
N THR A 165 -11.68 -9.23 -4.31
CA THR A 165 -11.47 -10.41 -3.48
C THR A 165 -12.28 -10.34 -2.18
N GLU A 166 -12.25 -9.21 -1.49
CA GLU A 166 -13.04 -9.03 -0.26
C GLU A 166 -14.55 -9.13 -0.54
N ILE A 167 -15.02 -8.55 -1.64
CA ILE A 167 -16.43 -8.65 -2.05
C ILE A 167 -16.80 -10.12 -2.30
N ARG A 168 -16.00 -10.87 -3.07
CA ARG A 168 -16.27 -12.29 -3.33
C ARG A 168 -16.26 -13.14 -2.06
N HIS A 169 -15.35 -12.89 -1.13
CA HIS A 169 -15.31 -13.62 0.14
C HIS A 169 -16.46 -13.25 1.09
N SER A 170 -16.97 -12.01 1.01
CA SER A 170 -18.20 -11.62 1.73
C SER A 170 -19.44 -12.38 1.22
N GLU A 171 -19.45 -12.82 -0.05
CA GLU A 171 -20.55 -13.59 -0.64
C GLU A 171 -20.42 -15.12 -0.46
N ILE A 172 -19.21 -15.63 -0.18
CA ILE A 172 -18.89 -17.08 -0.22
C ILE A 172 -18.96 -17.79 1.16
N THR A 173 -19.39 -17.12 2.23
CA THR A 173 -19.61 -17.79 3.54
C THR A 173 -21.03 -18.37 3.69
N ARG A 174 -21.33 -19.42 2.93
CA ARG A 174 -22.24 -20.52 3.34
C ARG A 174 -21.76 -21.85 2.73
N SER A 175 -20.67 -22.38 3.27
CA SER A 175 -20.30 -23.78 3.11
C SER A 175 -19.66 -24.27 4.41
N GLU A 176 -20.35 -25.20 5.07
CA GLU A 176 -19.99 -25.77 6.37
C GLU A 176 -18.73 -26.63 6.26
N VAL A 177 -17.61 -26.06 6.68
CA VAL A 177 -16.46 -26.81 7.21
C VAL A 177 -16.49 -26.59 8.73
N PRO A 178 -16.36 -27.62 9.58
CA PRO A 178 -16.59 -27.48 11.02
C PRO A 178 -15.70 -26.39 11.63
N VAL A 179 -16.36 -25.39 12.21
CA VAL A 179 -15.78 -24.11 12.64
C VAL A 179 -14.89 -24.29 13.89
N GLU A 180 -14.92 -25.45 14.54
CA GLU A 180 -14.16 -25.68 15.77
C GLU A 180 -12.64 -25.69 15.60
N VAL A 181 -12.10 -25.79 14.37
CA VAL A 181 -10.64 -25.80 14.12
C VAL A 181 -10.06 -24.38 13.94
N PHE A 182 -10.90 -23.38 13.64
CA PHE A 182 -10.43 -22.02 13.30
C PHE A 182 -10.84 -20.94 14.31
N HIS A 183 -11.61 -21.28 15.33
CA HIS A 183 -12.08 -20.30 16.33
C HIS A 183 -10.96 -19.59 17.10
N SER A 184 -9.76 -20.17 17.22
CA SER A 184 -8.62 -19.54 17.92
C SER A 184 -7.81 -18.56 17.05
N SER A 185 -8.05 -18.52 15.74
CA SER A 185 -7.21 -17.82 14.77
C SER A 185 -7.97 -16.79 13.94
N ILE A 186 -9.31 -16.90 13.88
CA ILE A 186 -10.16 -15.93 13.17
C ILE A 186 -10.31 -14.63 13.96
N ASP A 187 -10.22 -14.66 15.29
CA ASP A 187 -10.17 -13.44 16.12
C ASP A 187 -8.86 -12.63 15.97
N LEU A 188 -7.86 -13.17 15.27
CA LEU A 188 -6.61 -12.45 14.90
C LEU A 188 -6.66 -11.85 13.49
N CYS A 189 -7.70 -12.12 12.69
CA CYS A 189 -7.80 -11.70 11.29
C CYS A 189 -8.84 -10.59 11.04
N VAL A 190 -9.40 -10.03 12.11
CA VAL A 190 -10.25 -8.82 12.08
C VAL A 190 -9.59 -7.71 12.89
N ASP A 191 -8.26 -7.58 12.77
CA ASP A 191 -7.55 -6.52 13.47
C ASP A 191 -7.77 -5.21 12.70
N GLU A 192 -8.88 -4.51 13.03
CA GLU A 192 -9.18 -3.17 12.52
C GLU A 192 -7.91 -2.32 12.54
N ASP A 193 -7.15 -2.45 13.64
CA ASP A 193 -5.87 -1.80 13.97
C ASP A 193 -4.80 -1.94 12.85
N LEU A 194 -4.74 -3.06 12.13
CA LEU A 194 -3.77 -3.28 11.04
C LEU A 194 -4.14 -2.52 9.77
N THR A 195 -5.43 -2.48 9.42
CA THR A 195 -5.91 -1.70 8.27
C THR A 195 -5.75 -0.20 8.53
N ILE A 196 -5.89 0.24 9.78
CA ILE A 196 -5.61 1.61 10.22
C ILE A 196 -4.16 1.98 9.91
N TYR A 197 -3.22 1.15 10.39
CA TYR A 197 -1.80 1.41 10.25
C TYR A 197 -1.38 1.46 8.78
N PHE A 198 -1.89 0.53 7.98
CA PHE A 198 -1.66 0.50 6.54
C PHE A 198 -2.14 1.77 5.85
N LEU A 199 -3.41 2.18 6.06
CA LEU A 199 -3.96 3.36 5.40
C LEU A 199 -3.21 4.63 5.77
N ASN A 200 -2.87 4.78 7.04
CA ASN A 200 -2.14 5.96 7.51
C ASN A 200 -0.71 5.99 6.94
N SER A 201 -0.03 4.84 6.92
CA SER A 201 1.31 4.73 6.33
C SER A 201 1.28 5.02 4.82
N LEU A 202 0.24 4.55 4.12
CA LEU A 202 0.01 4.82 2.71
C LEU A 202 -0.21 6.31 2.47
N HIS A 203 -1.09 6.98 3.22
CA HIS A 203 -1.32 8.42 3.08
C HIS A 203 -0.10 9.26 3.34
N VAL A 204 0.64 8.94 4.41
CA VAL A 204 1.89 9.62 4.73
C VAL A 204 2.90 9.44 3.60
N SER A 205 3.04 8.23 3.07
CA SER A 205 3.95 7.95 1.94
C SER A 205 3.52 8.68 0.66
N LEU A 206 2.23 8.72 0.35
CA LEU A 206 1.69 9.44 -0.80
C LEU A 206 1.90 10.96 -0.65
N TYR A 207 1.67 11.50 0.55
CA TYR A 207 1.93 12.90 0.84
C TYR A 207 3.43 13.24 0.73
N GLN A 208 4.29 12.44 1.35
CA GLN A 208 5.75 12.58 1.27
C GLN A 208 6.22 12.52 -0.18
N TYR A 209 5.68 11.61 -0.99
CA TYR A 209 5.98 11.53 -2.42
C TYR A 209 5.53 12.80 -3.16
N ALA A 210 4.34 13.32 -2.87
CA ALA A 210 3.80 14.52 -3.51
C ALA A 210 4.64 15.77 -3.27
N ILE A 211 5.33 15.86 -2.13
CA ILE A 211 6.20 16.99 -1.78
C ILE A 211 7.65 16.84 -2.30
N LEU A 212 8.03 15.69 -2.86
CA LEU A 212 9.38 15.51 -3.42
C LEU A 212 9.57 16.40 -4.67
N LYS A 213 10.75 17.02 -4.82
CA LYS A 213 11.08 17.90 -5.97
C LYS A 213 10.98 17.20 -7.34
N ILE A 214 11.08 15.88 -7.33
CA ILE A 214 11.04 15.01 -8.50
C ILE A 214 9.61 14.65 -8.93
N ALA A 215 8.60 15.01 -8.14
CA ALA A 215 7.21 14.78 -8.50
C ALA A 215 6.83 15.65 -9.69
N GLN A 216 6.06 15.09 -10.62
CA GLN A 216 5.56 15.75 -11.82
C GLN A 216 4.06 16.03 -11.72
N PRO A 217 3.47 16.86 -12.59
CA PRO A 217 2.02 17.05 -12.62
C PRO A 217 1.26 15.71 -12.76
N ALA A 218 1.75 14.80 -13.59
CA ALA A 218 1.20 13.45 -13.76
C ALA A 218 1.09 12.65 -12.47
N ASP A 219 2.07 12.79 -11.58
CA ASP A 219 2.09 12.10 -10.29
C ASP A 219 0.95 12.59 -9.39
N HIS A 220 0.65 13.88 -9.42
CA HIS A 220 -0.43 14.49 -8.64
C HIS A 220 -1.82 14.04 -9.14
N VAL A 221 -1.97 13.88 -10.46
CA VAL A 221 -3.17 13.30 -11.08
C VAL A 221 -3.38 11.84 -10.65
N ALA A 222 -2.31 11.05 -10.70
CA ALA A 222 -2.33 9.65 -10.28
C ALA A 222 -2.64 9.54 -8.78
N LEU A 223 -2.06 10.42 -7.96
CA LEU A 223 -2.30 10.48 -6.52
C LEU A 223 -3.76 10.82 -6.20
N LEU A 224 -4.35 11.82 -6.87
CA LEU A 224 -5.78 12.11 -6.72
C LEU A 224 -6.65 10.90 -7.09
N SER A 225 -6.30 10.20 -8.18
CA SER A 225 -7.02 9.01 -8.62
C SER A 225 -6.95 7.88 -7.59
N LEU A 226 -5.77 7.68 -6.99
CA LEU A 226 -5.57 6.70 -5.93
C LEU A 226 -6.35 7.09 -4.66
N LEU A 227 -6.29 8.36 -4.24
CA LEU A 227 -7.05 8.88 -3.09
C LEU A 227 -8.56 8.69 -3.29
N ARG A 228 -9.08 8.94 -4.50
CA ARG A 228 -10.47 8.66 -4.88
C ARG A 228 -10.81 7.17 -4.77
N ALA A 229 -9.96 6.30 -5.30
CA ALA A 229 -10.16 4.86 -5.21
C ALA A 229 -10.22 4.39 -3.75
N LEU A 230 -9.32 4.90 -2.91
CA LEU A 230 -9.31 4.60 -1.47
C LEU A 230 -10.54 5.17 -0.76
N LEU A 231 -10.98 6.38 -1.10
CA LEU A 231 -12.21 6.97 -0.53
C LEU A 231 -13.46 6.15 -0.89
N VAL A 232 -13.58 5.71 -2.14
CA VAL A 232 -14.69 4.84 -2.57
C VAL A 232 -14.60 3.47 -1.89
N ARG A 233 -13.40 3.04 -1.50
CA ARG A 233 -13.18 1.76 -0.81
C ARG A 233 -13.52 1.82 0.68
N PHE A 234 -12.97 2.80 1.39
CA PHE A 234 -12.96 2.86 2.86
C PHE A 234 -13.91 3.94 3.44
N ARG A 235 -14.51 4.77 2.57
CA ARG A 235 -15.52 5.79 2.91
C ARG A 235 -15.15 6.62 4.14
N ALA A 236 -15.96 6.56 5.20
CA ALA A 236 -15.82 7.34 6.42
C ALA A 236 -14.52 7.06 7.18
N ASP A 237 -14.06 5.79 7.22
CA ASP A 237 -12.81 5.41 7.89
C ASP A 237 -11.60 6.11 7.25
N GLN A 238 -11.63 6.27 5.93
CA GLN A 238 -10.58 6.98 5.19
C GLN A 238 -10.48 8.44 5.61
N ILE A 239 -11.63 9.09 5.77
CA ILE A 239 -11.70 10.53 6.02
C ILE A 239 -11.18 10.86 7.41
N ILE A 240 -11.49 10.01 8.39
CA ILE A 240 -11.06 10.24 9.78
C ILE A 240 -9.54 10.27 9.89
N ARG A 241 -8.83 9.52 9.04
CA ARG A 241 -7.43 9.15 9.28
C ARG A 241 -6.45 9.62 8.21
N GLY A 242 -6.96 9.92 7.02
CA GLY A 242 -6.15 9.91 5.80
C GLY A 242 -6.02 11.21 5.04
N VAL A 243 -6.43 12.37 5.60
CA VAL A 243 -6.33 13.62 4.84
C VAL A 243 -5.17 14.45 5.34
N PRO A 244 -4.05 14.54 4.60
CA PRO A 244 -3.01 15.52 4.92
C PRO A 244 -3.57 16.91 4.66
N SER A 245 -4.06 17.58 5.72
CA SER A 245 -4.66 18.92 5.61
C SER A 245 -3.66 20.05 5.82
N ASP A 246 -2.57 19.77 6.53
CA ASP A 246 -1.56 20.77 6.89
C ASP A 246 -0.48 20.92 5.80
N ALA A 247 -0.91 20.97 4.53
CA ALA A 247 -0.03 21.19 3.37
C ALA A 247 0.46 22.64 3.22
N LYS A 248 0.30 23.49 4.25
CA LYS A 248 0.91 24.83 4.33
C LYS A 248 2.42 24.76 4.57
N ASP A 249 3.03 23.64 4.27
CA ASP A 249 4.41 23.39 4.61
C ASP A 249 5.30 24.33 3.80
N GLU A 250 6.08 25.15 4.50
CA GLU A 250 6.99 26.15 3.91
C GLU A 250 8.14 25.47 3.13
N THR A 251 8.18 24.14 3.15
CA THR A 251 9.20 23.27 2.57
C THR A 251 9.07 23.07 1.05
N LEU A 252 7.95 23.45 0.44
CA LEU A 252 7.76 23.33 -1.00
C LEU A 252 8.54 24.41 -1.76
N GLU A 253 9.60 24.00 -2.46
CA GLU A 253 10.49 24.92 -3.19
C GLU A 253 9.86 25.51 -4.46
N GLY A 254 8.74 24.95 -4.97
CA GLY A 254 8.12 25.37 -6.22
C GLY A 254 6.66 25.78 -6.09
N PHE A 255 6.32 26.99 -6.56
CA PHE A 255 4.93 27.48 -6.57
C PHE A 255 3.99 26.61 -7.41
N ALA A 256 4.46 26.04 -8.52
CA ALA A 256 3.65 25.16 -9.36
C ALA A 256 3.30 23.84 -8.65
N GLN A 257 4.27 23.22 -7.97
CA GLN A 257 4.03 22.03 -7.15
C GLN A 257 3.07 22.34 -6.00
N GLN A 258 3.25 23.48 -5.33
CA GLN A 258 2.34 23.96 -4.29
C GLN A 258 0.90 24.10 -4.81
N ARG A 259 0.70 24.73 -5.98
CA ARG A 259 -0.62 24.84 -6.63
C ARG A 259 -1.22 23.49 -6.96
N ALA A 260 -0.42 22.57 -7.51
CA ALA A 260 -0.89 21.25 -7.88
C ALA A 260 -1.33 20.43 -6.66
N LEU A 261 -0.49 20.35 -5.63
CA LEU A 261 -0.83 19.67 -4.37
C LEU A 261 -2.07 20.30 -3.72
N ALA A 262 -2.11 21.63 -3.63
CA ALA A 262 -3.25 22.33 -3.05
C ALA A 262 -4.55 22.07 -3.82
N SER A 263 -4.48 21.95 -5.15
CA SER A 263 -5.62 21.64 -6.01
C SER A 263 -6.06 20.18 -5.87
N VAL A 264 -5.12 19.23 -5.75
CA VAL A 264 -5.41 17.81 -5.45
C VAL A 264 -6.17 17.68 -4.13
N ILE A 265 -5.67 18.31 -3.06
CA ILE A 265 -6.31 18.26 -1.74
C ILE A 265 -7.73 18.85 -1.82
N LEU A 266 -7.92 19.96 -2.53
CA LEU A 266 -9.23 20.59 -2.70
C LEU A 266 -10.21 19.70 -3.45
N LEU A 267 -9.78 19.07 -4.56
CA LEU A 267 -10.61 18.12 -5.30
C LEU A 267 -10.92 16.88 -4.47
N TYR A 268 -9.96 16.38 -3.70
CA TYR A 268 -10.20 15.25 -2.81
C TYR A 268 -11.29 15.56 -1.78
N PHE A 269 -11.28 16.75 -1.17
CA PHE A 269 -12.37 17.18 -0.28
C PHE A 269 -13.71 17.38 -1.01
N ARG A 270 -13.69 17.78 -2.29
CA ARG A 270 -14.89 17.79 -3.12
C ARG A 270 -15.47 16.40 -3.28
N ASP A 271 -14.62 15.39 -3.53
CA ASP A 271 -15.05 14.00 -3.66
C ASP A 271 -15.58 13.45 -2.32
N ILE A 272 -14.95 13.83 -1.19
CA ILE A 272 -15.45 13.53 0.17
C ILE A 272 -16.85 14.10 0.36
N ALA A 273 -17.07 15.36 -0.03
CA ALA A 273 -18.36 16.01 0.05
C ALA A 273 -19.43 15.27 -0.76
N SER A 274 -19.08 14.79 -1.96
CA SER A 274 -19.98 13.99 -2.80
C SER A 274 -20.30 12.63 -2.18
N VAL A 275 -19.29 11.91 -1.67
CA VAL A 275 -19.44 10.54 -1.13
C VAL A 275 -20.25 10.51 0.17
N LEU A 276 -20.16 11.58 0.98
CA LEU A 276 -20.88 11.73 2.24
C LEU A 276 -22.14 12.61 2.15
N ASP A 277 -22.49 13.12 0.95
CA ASP A 277 -23.62 14.03 0.74
C ASP A 277 -23.60 15.26 1.69
N LEU A 278 -22.47 15.99 1.69
CA LEU A 278 -22.23 17.16 2.53
C LEU A 278 -22.34 18.47 1.75
N PRO A 279 -23.54 19.05 1.59
CA PRO A 279 -23.75 20.25 0.77
C PRO A 279 -23.01 21.47 1.31
N LYS A 280 -22.86 21.60 2.63
CA LYS A 280 -22.08 22.69 3.25
C LYS A 280 -20.60 22.60 2.91
N LEU A 281 -20.06 21.37 2.82
CA LEU A 281 -18.68 21.16 2.42
C LEU A 281 -18.51 21.50 0.94
N HIS A 282 -19.45 21.10 0.07
CA HIS A 282 -19.46 21.52 -1.33
C HIS A 282 -19.43 23.05 -1.49
N GLU A 283 -20.33 23.76 -0.83
CA GLU A 283 -20.38 25.23 -0.90
C GLU A 283 -19.07 25.87 -0.46
N TYR A 284 -18.47 25.36 0.62
CA TYR A 284 -17.18 25.83 1.11
C TYR A 284 -16.04 25.57 0.11
N ILE A 285 -15.97 24.36 -0.44
CA ILE A 285 -14.95 23.95 -1.41
C ILE A 285 -15.09 24.75 -2.71
N ASP A 286 -16.31 24.93 -3.23
CA ASP A 286 -16.58 25.72 -4.43
C ASP A 286 -16.20 27.20 -4.23
N LYS A 287 -16.45 27.77 -3.04
CA LYS A 287 -16.01 29.13 -2.70
C LYS A 287 -14.49 29.26 -2.72
N VAL A 288 -13.77 28.33 -2.09
CA VAL A 288 -12.29 28.35 -2.06
C VAL A 288 -11.72 28.14 -3.46
N GLN A 289 -12.33 27.25 -4.26
CA GLN A 289 -11.95 27.03 -5.65
C GLN A 289 -12.15 28.32 -6.47
N ALA A 290 -13.30 28.97 -6.35
CA ALA A 290 -13.58 30.23 -7.05
C ALA A 290 -12.59 31.34 -6.67
N GLU A 291 -12.24 31.48 -5.39
CA GLU A 291 -11.25 32.46 -4.93
C GLU A 291 -9.85 32.17 -5.50
N ARG A 292 -9.45 30.89 -5.57
CA ARG A 292 -8.17 30.51 -6.19
C ARG A 292 -8.14 30.78 -7.69
N MET A 293 -9.24 30.52 -8.40
CA MET A 293 -9.34 30.81 -9.83
C MET A 293 -9.25 32.32 -10.09
N ASP A 294 -9.96 33.14 -9.30
CA ASP A 294 -9.91 34.61 -9.38
C ASP A 294 -8.49 35.17 -9.13
N LYS A 295 -7.75 34.56 -8.20
CA LYS A 295 -6.37 34.95 -7.87
C LYS A 295 -5.30 34.31 -8.76
N HIS A 296 -5.67 33.55 -9.79
CA HIS A 296 -4.73 32.80 -10.64
C HIS A 296 -3.80 31.84 -9.86
N GLN A 297 -4.35 31.18 -8.83
CA GLN A 297 -3.63 30.21 -7.97
C GLN A 297 -4.02 28.76 -8.25
N TRP A 298 -4.91 28.54 -9.21
CA TRP A 298 -5.38 27.21 -9.57
C TRP A 298 -4.40 26.53 -10.54
N SER A 299 -4.15 25.23 -10.37
CA SER A 299 -3.30 24.50 -11.31
C SER A 299 -4.08 24.14 -12.59
N THR A 300 -3.50 24.50 -13.72
CA THR A 300 -4.04 24.25 -15.05
C THR A 300 -4.09 22.77 -15.41
N TYR A 301 -3.15 21.96 -14.89
CA TYR A 301 -3.06 20.52 -15.17
C TYR A 301 -4.24 19.72 -14.60
N ILE A 302 -4.84 20.21 -13.52
CA ILE A 302 -5.86 19.48 -12.77
C ILE A 302 -7.27 19.73 -13.33
N ASN A 303 -7.47 20.81 -14.09
CA ASN A 303 -8.75 21.12 -14.73
C ASN A 303 -9.25 20.00 -15.66
N ALA A 304 -8.32 19.29 -16.34
CA ALA A 304 -8.64 18.20 -17.26
C ALA A 304 -9.39 17.02 -16.60
N ILE A 305 -9.25 16.83 -15.29
CA ILE A 305 -9.74 15.64 -14.55
C ILE A 305 -11.10 15.89 -13.90
N SER A 306 -11.59 17.13 -13.92
CA SER A 306 -12.89 17.48 -13.37
C SER A 306 -14.06 16.87 -14.16
N SER A 307 -13.83 16.50 -15.43
CA SER A 307 -14.78 15.67 -16.18
C SER A 307 -14.54 14.20 -15.83
N GLU A 308 -15.47 13.62 -15.07
CA GLU A 308 -15.32 12.39 -14.27
C GLU A 308 -14.82 11.11 -14.96
N ASN A 309 -14.52 11.05 -16.27
CA ASN A 309 -14.27 9.76 -16.93
C ASN A 309 -13.19 9.73 -18.02
N ASN A 310 -12.44 10.81 -18.26
CA ASN A 310 -11.50 10.82 -19.38
C ASN A 310 -10.05 11.01 -18.93
N ILE A 311 -9.53 10.02 -18.20
CA ILE A 311 -8.07 9.87 -17.95
C ILE A 311 -7.28 9.86 -19.27
N ASN A 312 -7.94 9.61 -20.40
CA ASN A 312 -7.31 9.54 -21.72
C ASN A 312 -6.99 10.91 -22.34
N ASP A 313 -7.42 12.04 -21.76
CA ASP A 313 -7.03 13.38 -22.23
C ASP A 313 -5.71 13.83 -21.57
N THR A 314 -4.65 13.09 -21.87
CA THR A 314 -3.33 13.16 -21.23
C THR A 314 -2.38 14.18 -21.87
N THR A 315 -2.81 14.86 -22.94
CA THR A 315 -1.93 15.75 -23.72
C THR A 315 -1.34 16.90 -22.88
N ASN A 316 -2.01 17.28 -21.79
CA ASN A 316 -1.52 18.28 -20.83
C ASN A 316 -0.71 17.69 -19.67
N ILE A 317 -0.72 16.38 -19.46
CA ILE A 317 -0.10 15.70 -18.31
C ILE A 317 1.44 15.54 -18.48
N VAL A 318 1.94 15.61 -19.72
CA VAL A 318 3.37 15.41 -20.03
C VAL A 318 4.24 16.63 -19.74
N LYS A 319 3.63 17.80 -19.49
CA LYS A 319 4.36 19.05 -19.26
C LYS A 319 5.04 19.06 -17.87
N SER A 320 6.18 19.72 -17.80
CA SER A 320 6.90 19.95 -16.54
C SER A 320 6.19 21.05 -15.74
N PHE A 321 6.36 21.05 -14.42
CA PHE A 321 5.91 22.16 -13.56
C PHE A 321 6.49 23.53 -13.98
N GLU A 322 7.67 23.53 -14.60
CA GLU A 322 8.34 24.74 -15.08
C GLU A 322 7.61 25.38 -16.27
N ASP A 323 6.79 24.61 -17.00
CA ASP A 323 6.00 25.11 -18.12
C ASP A 323 4.75 25.88 -17.64
N GLU A 324 4.39 25.76 -16.35
CA GLU A 324 3.21 26.37 -15.74
C GLU A 324 3.47 27.80 -15.22
N ILE A 325 3.90 28.68 -16.12
CA ILE A 325 4.17 30.09 -15.76
C ILE A 325 2.92 30.94 -15.93
N HIS A 326 2.08 30.61 -16.92
CA HIS A 326 0.92 31.40 -17.30
C HIS A 326 -0.35 30.55 -17.41
N ASP A 327 -1.51 31.15 -17.13
CA ASP A 327 -2.81 30.54 -17.36
C ASP A 327 -3.22 30.56 -18.84
N GLU A 328 -4.42 30.06 -19.15
CA GLU A 328 -4.98 30.03 -20.51
C GLU A 328 -5.11 31.43 -21.15
N ASN A 329 -5.15 32.48 -20.34
CA ASN A 329 -5.22 33.88 -20.77
C ASN A 329 -3.84 34.56 -20.80
N ASN A 330 -2.76 33.79 -20.64
CA ASN A 330 -1.39 34.27 -20.58
C ASN A 330 -1.10 35.19 -19.37
N THR A 331 -1.86 35.04 -18.28
CA THR A 331 -1.68 35.76 -17.01
C THR A 331 -0.74 34.98 -16.10
N PRO A 332 0.24 35.62 -15.44
CA PRO A 332 1.18 34.91 -14.57
C PRO A 332 0.49 34.30 -13.35
N LEU A 333 0.69 32.98 -13.17
CA LEU A 333 0.14 32.24 -12.04
C LEU A 333 0.82 32.67 -10.74
N GLN A 334 0.03 32.78 -9.67
CA GLN A 334 0.46 33.23 -8.35
C GLN A 334 0.75 32.05 -7.41
N PRO A 335 1.56 32.24 -6.35
CA PRO A 335 1.68 31.27 -5.26
C PRO A 335 0.35 31.09 -4.53
N VAL A 336 0.15 29.95 -3.87
CA VAL A 336 -1.10 29.65 -3.17
C VAL A 336 -1.16 30.42 -1.84
N ASP A 337 -2.02 31.43 -1.77
CA ASP A 337 -2.33 32.14 -0.52
C ASP A 337 -3.68 31.69 0.09
N VAL A 338 -4.61 31.22 -0.75
CA VAL A 338 -5.90 30.71 -0.29
C VAL A 338 -5.76 29.22 0.01
N TRP A 339 -5.79 28.87 1.27
CA TRP A 339 -5.78 27.48 1.72
C TRP A 339 -7.12 27.09 2.29
N LEU A 340 -7.40 25.79 2.24
CA LEU A 340 -8.50 25.22 2.99
C LEU A 340 -8.27 25.48 4.48
N ASP A 341 -9.27 26.03 5.13
CA ASP A 341 -9.29 26.23 6.56
C ASP A 341 -9.71 24.93 7.22
N ARG A 342 -8.73 24.28 7.85
CA ARG A 342 -8.92 23.01 8.54
C ARG A 342 -10.03 23.08 9.58
N GLN A 343 -10.10 24.15 10.37
CA GLN A 343 -11.11 24.29 11.41
C GLN A 343 -12.52 24.32 10.83
N THR A 344 -12.71 25.04 9.71
CA THR A 344 -13.97 25.06 8.98
C THR A 344 -14.34 23.67 8.46
N ILE A 345 -13.40 22.94 7.84
CA ILE A 345 -13.66 21.59 7.34
C ILE A 345 -14.03 20.64 8.47
N VAL A 346 -13.25 20.60 9.55
CA VAL A 346 -13.51 19.72 10.70
C VAL A 346 -14.86 20.04 11.33
N SER A 347 -15.21 21.31 11.47
CA SER A 347 -16.52 21.75 11.98
C SER A 347 -17.68 21.27 11.10
N ILE A 348 -17.51 21.25 9.77
CA ILE A 348 -18.51 20.72 8.84
C ILE A 348 -18.60 19.19 8.96
N LEU A 349 -17.47 18.48 8.99
CA LEU A 349 -17.42 17.01 9.10
C LEU A 349 -18.00 16.50 10.43
N CYS A 350 -17.77 17.21 11.54
CA CYS A 350 -18.32 16.86 12.84
C CYS A 350 -19.84 17.03 12.95
N GLN A 351 -20.51 17.59 11.93
CA GLN A 351 -21.97 17.62 11.84
C GLN A 351 -22.54 16.38 11.15
N HIS A 352 -21.70 15.55 10.53
CA HIS A 352 -22.13 14.38 9.77
C HIS A 352 -22.35 13.17 10.68
N LYS A 353 -23.55 12.57 10.61
CA LYS A 353 -23.95 11.48 11.48
C LYS A 353 -23.03 10.24 11.38
N GLU A 354 -22.71 9.79 10.18
CA GLU A 354 -21.88 8.59 9.97
C GLU A 354 -20.47 8.76 10.56
N LEU A 355 -19.90 9.96 10.45
CA LEU A 355 -18.58 10.23 11.02
C LEU A 355 -18.63 10.29 12.54
N ILE A 356 -19.71 10.84 13.12
CA ILE A 356 -19.91 10.84 14.58
C ILE A 356 -20.09 9.42 15.11
N ASP A 357 -20.82 8.57 14.38
CA ASP A 357 -21.08 7.19 14.77
C ASP A 357 -19.76 6.37 14.81
N ILE A 358 -18.82 6.64 13.90
CA ILE A 358 -17.52 5.95 13.83
C ILE A 358 -16.46 6.61 14.75
N GLY A 359 -16.35 7.93 14.73
CA GLY A 359 -15.33 8.67 15.47
C GLY A 359 -15.67 8.90 16.94
N GLY A 360 -16.95 8.77 17.31
CA GLY A 360 -17.43 9.01 18.66
C GLY A 360 -17.34 10.48 19.08
N LYS A 361 -17.30 10.71 20.40
CA LYS A 361 -17.26 12.07 20.99
C LYS A 361 -15.95 12.81 20.73
N ASP A 362 -14.89 12.07 20.41
CA ASP A 362 -13.55 12.60 20.22
C ASP A 362 -13.23 12.83 18.73
N LEU A 363 -14.22 12.71 17.82
CA LEU A 363 -14.03 12.86 16.38
C LEU A 363 -13.30 14.16 16.01
N GLU A 364 -13.70 15.30 16.60
CA GLU A 364 -13.07 16.59 16.32
C GLU A 364 -11.59 16.58 16.71
N VAL A 365 -11.27 16.07 17.90
CA VAL A 365 -9.89 15.96 18.39
C VAL A 365 -9.09 15.05 17.47
N ARG A 366 -9.65 13.90 17.06
CA ARG A 366 -9.00 12.95 16.17
C ARG A 366 -8.70 13.56 14.80
N LEU A 367 -9.64 14.23 14.17
CA LEU A 367 -9.41 14.93 12.89
C LEU A 367 -8.34 16.03 13.05
N MET A 368 -8.31 16.70 14.21
CA MET A 368 -7.33 17.75 14.53
C MET A 368 -5.94 17.21 14.90
N THR A 369 -5.79 15.95 15.30
CA THR A 369 -4.49 15.32 15.58
C THR A 369 -4.00 14.45 14.42
N GLU A 370 -4.86 13.60 13.85
CA GLU A 370 -4.49 12.59 12.86
C GLU A 370 -4.15 13.19 11.48
N TRP A 371 -4.73 14.34 11.11
CA TRP A 371 -4.43 15.00 9.83
C TRP A 371 -3.12 15.79 9.80
N ARG A 372 -2.38 15.82 10.91
CA ARG A 372 -0.99 16.29 10.92
C ARG A 372 -0.09 15.12 10.56
N PRO A 373 0.68 15.19 9.46
CA PRO A 373 1.53 14.06 9.05
C PRO A 373 2.44 13.57 10.19
N ASP A 374 3.11 14.50 10.89
CA ASP A 374 4.07 14.14 11.95
C ASP A 374 3.38 13.65 13.24
N GLU A 375 2.37 14.38 13.73
CA GLU A 375 1.70 14.05 14.98
C GLU A 375 0.75 12.86 14.83
N GLY A 376 0.05 12.77 13.69
CA GLY A 376 -0.87 11.71 13.37
C GLY A 376 -0.17 10.38 13.22
N PHE A 377 0.96 10.34 12.50
CA PHE A 377 1.75 9.11 12.37
C PHE A 377 2.26 8.63 13.72
N GLU A 378 2.83 9.52 14.53
CA GLU A 378 3.30 9.16 15.88
C GLU A 378 2.16 8.73 16.81
N SER A 379 0.97 9.33 16.71
CA SER A 379 -0.20 8.90 17.48
C SER A 379 -0.66 7.50 17.08
N VAL A 380 -0.72 7.23 15.78
CA VAL A 380 -1.16 5.93 15.24
C VAL A 380 -0.15 4.85 15.58
N LYS A 381 1.14 5.15 15.45
CA LYS A 381 2.24 4.28 15.84
C LYS A 381 2.17 3.94 17.33
N LYS A 382 1.93 4.92 18.20
CA LYS A 382 1.74 4.68 19.64
C LYS A 382 0.53 3.80 19.94
N GLU A 383 -0.57 3.97 19.21
CA GLU A 383 -1.76 3.14 19.40
C GLU A 383 -1.53 1.71 18.89
N GLY A 384 -0.83 1.53 17.77
CA GLY A 384 -0.46 0.21 17.23
C GLY A 384 0.52 -0.57 18.12
N TYR A 385 1.43 0.12 18.83
CA TYR A 385 2.32 -0.52 19.82
C TYR A 385 1.71 -0.65 21.21
N ARG A 386 0.54 -0.06 21.44
CA ARG A 386 -0.18 -0.27 22.69
C ARG A 386 -0.70 -1.70 22.64
N ILE A 387 0.09 -2.63 23.16
CA ILE A 387 -0.36 -3.97 23.50
C ILE A 387 -1.65 -3.75 24.29
N ARG A 388 -2.80 -3.98 23.66
CA ARG A 388 -4.07 -4.04 24.35
C ARG A 388 -3.91 -5.27 25.22
N SER A 389 -3.36 -5.06 26.41
CA SER A 389 -3.34 -6.04 27.50
C SER A 389 -4.74 -6.55 27.50
N SER A 390 -4.90 -7.79 27.03
CA SER A 390 -6.19 -8.38 26.76
C SER A 390 -6.96 -8.17 28.05
N ARG A 391 -7.87 -7.19 28.03
CA ARG A 391 -8.91 -7.08 29.02
C ARG A 391 -9.81 -8.25 28.67
N ILE A 392 -9.33 -9.43 29.07
CA ILE A 392 -10.14 -10.54 29.52
C ILE A 392 -11.12 -9.85 30.47
N LEU A 393 -12.29 -9.49 29.93
CA LEU A 393 -13.45 -9.21 30.75
C LEU A 393 -13.47 -10.38 31.74
N GLU A 394 -13.48 -10.14 33.04
CA GLU A 394 -13.41 -11.25 34.02
C GLU A 394 -14.53 -12.29 33.81
N ASN A 395 -15.57 -11.91 33.04
CA ASN A 395 -16.68 -12.75 32.60
C ASN A 395 -16.37 -13.67 31.40
N ASP A 396 -15.33 -13.37 30.61
CA ASP A 396 -14.84 -14.16 29.46
C ASP A 396 -13.56 -14.93 29.78
N LYS A 397 -13.24 -15.12 31.07
CA LYS A 397 -12.28 -16.15 31.46
C LYS A 397 -12.82 -17.48 30.93
N PRO A 398 -12.10 -18.21 30.05
CA PRO A 398 -12.53 -19.52 29.63
C PRO A 398 -12.68 -20.38 30.87
N ARG A 399 -13.91 -20.69 31.27
CA ARG A 399 -14.18 -21.70 32.28
C ARG A 399 -13.72 -23.00 31.66
N ILE A 400 -12.50 -23.42 32.02
CA ILE A 400 -12.00 -24.77 31.78
C ILE A 400 -12.93 -25.69 32.56
N THR A 401 -14.05 -26.04 31.94
CA THR A 401 -14.95 -27.07 32.43
C THR A 401 -14.23 -28.35 32.08
N ILE A 402 -13.44 -28.84 33.03
CA ILE A 402 -12.86 -30.18 32.95
C ILE A 402 -14.06 -31.13 33.01
N THR A 403 -14.64 -31.44 31.86
CA THR A 403 -15.56 -32.57 31.74
C THR A 403 -14.70 -33.80 31.97
N PRO A 404 -14.89 -34.54 33.08
CA PRO A 404 -14.13 -35.77 33.27
C PRO A 404 -14.62 -36.73 32.18
N PHE A 405 -13.79 -36.94 31.16
CA PHE A 405 -13.95 -38.06 30.25
C PHE A 405 -13.79 -39.32 31.10
N LEU A 406 -14.93 -39.85 31.54
CA LEU A 406 -15.04 -41.17 32.14
C LEU A 406 -14.83 -42.18 31.01
N MET A 407 -13.57 -42.39 30.63
CA MET A 407 -13.17 -43.58 29.90
C MET A 407 -13.36 -44.77 30.83
N SER A 408 -14.50 -45.44 30.65
CA SER A 408 -14.69 -46.83 31.06
C SER A 408 -13.72 -47.70 30.26
N LEU A 409 -12.47 -47.78 30.70
CA LEU A 409 -11.55 -48.83 30.30
C LEU A 409 -11.83 -50.02 31.22
N GLU A 410 -12.53 -51.00 30.67
CA GLU A 410 -12.69 -52.32 31.27
C GLU A 410 -11.32 -52.97 31.48
N ASP A 411 -11.26 -53.67 32.61
CA ASP A 411 -10.10 -54.30 33.21
C ASP A 411 -9.33 -55.24 32.27
N SER A 412 -8.01 -55.03 32.20
CA SER A 412 -7.08 -56.15 31.97
C SER A 412 -5.72 -55.87 32.60
N SER A 413 -5.53 -56.50 33.77
CA SER A 413 -4.30 -57.15 34.24
C SER A 413 -2.97 -56.39 34.23
N GLY A 414 -2.41 -56.21 35.44
CA GLY A 414 -0.96 -56.14 35.64
C GLY A 414 -0.54 -55.20 36.75
N ASP A 415 -0.32 -55.75 37.95
CA ASP A 415 0.27 -55.07 39.10
C ASP A 415 1.61 -54.39 38.73
N LEU A 416 1.59 -53.06 38.67
CA LEU A 416 2.79 -52.23 38.76
C LEU A 416 2.55 -51.09 39.77
N PRO A 417 3.52 -50.80 40.66
CA PRO A 417 3.36 -49.78 41.69
C PRO A 417 3.25 -48.39 41.04
N LYS A 418 2.10 -47.75 41.23
CA LYS A 418 1.84 -46.35 40.87
C LYS A 418 2.84 -45.45 41.61
N ALA A 419 3.84 -44.92 40.88
CA ALA A 419 4.67 -43.83 41.36
C ALA A 419 3.82 -42.56 41.41
N SER A 420 3.31 -42.21 42.60
CA SER A 420 2.69 -40.91 42.82
C SER A 420 3.78 -39.84 42.70
N ILE A 421 3.76 -39.06 41.63
CA ILE A 421 4.62 -37.89 41.47
C ILE A 421 4.16 -36.86 42.51
N LYS A 422 4.90 -36.75 43.61
CA LYS A 422 4.70 -35.70 44.60
C LYS A 422 5.18 -34.38 44.01
N VAL A 423 4.32 -33.37 44.06
CA VAL A 423 4.52 -32.01 43.55
C VAL A 423 5.79 -31.34 44.09
N GLU A 424 6.30 -31.82 45.23
CA GLU A 424 7.56 -31.38 45.83
C GLU A 424 8.78 -31.65 44.92
N ASN A 425 8.81 -32.74 44.16
CA ASN A 425 9.93 -33.06 43.25
C ASN A 425 9.96 -32.20 41.98
N LEU A 426 8.85 -31.54 41.64
CA LEU A 426 8.77 -30.66 40.46
C LEU A 426 9.41 -29.30 40.72
N LYS A 427 9.37 -28.81 41.97
CA LYS A 427 10.06 -27.57 42.34
C LYS A 427 11.58 -27.72 42.30
N ASP A 428 12.09 -28.85 42.75
CA ASP A 428 13.53 -29.12 42.73
C ASP A 428 14.03 -29.38 41.30
N ALA A 429 13.24 -30.03 40.44
CA ALA A 429 13.59 -30.21 39.03
C ALA A 429 13.64 -28.88 38.25
N LEU A 430 12.75 -27.94 38.56
CA LEU A 430 12.74 -26.60 37.95
C LEU A 430 13.88 -25.72 38.48
N ALA A 431 14.25 -25.84 39.75
CA ALA A 431 15.38 -25.10 40.32
C ALA A 431 16.73 -25.48 39.67
N VAL A 432 16.90 -26.76 39.28
CA VAL A 432 18.13 -27.25 38.63
C VAL A 432 18.29 -26.73 37.20
N GLN A 433 17.18 -26.42 36.50
CA GLN A 433 17.25 -25.84 35.14
C GLN A 433 17.69 -24.37 35.14
N VAL A 434 17.28 -23.59 36.15
CA VAL A 434 17.62 -22.15 36.21
C VAL A 434 19.11 -21.92 36.50
N THR A 435 19.80 -22.87 37.12
CA THR A 435 21.24 -22.75 37.40
C THR A 435 22.17 -23.16 36.25
N ASN A 436 21.67 -23.91 35.25
CA ASN A 436 22.52 -24.40 34.16
C ASN A 436 22.58 -23.48 32.93
N ASP A 437 21.72 -22.47 32.83
CA ASP A 437 21.68 -21.53 31.69
C ASP A 437 22.53 -20.27 31.88
N SER A 438 23.36 -20.18 32.93
CA SER A 438 24.15 -18.97 33.23
C SER A 438 25.63 -19.03 32.87
N SER A 439 26.11 -20.03 32.13
CA SER A 439 27.50 -20.07 31.70
C SER A 439 27.62 -20.61 30.28
N GLU A 440 27.70 -19.71 29.29
CA GLU A 440 28.52 -19.84 28.08
C GLU A 440 28.11 -18.76 27.06
N HIS A 441 28.75 -17.58 27.11
CA HIS A 441 29.18 -16.87 25.89
C HIS A 441 30.10 -15.69 26.25
N ASP A 442 31.37 -16.01 26.49
CA ASP A 442 32.47 -15.07 26.30
C ASP A 442 33.33 -15.60 25.15
N THR A 443 33.16 -15.04 23.95
CA THR A 443 34.12 -15.21 22.86
C THR A 443 34.56 -13.83 22.38
N SER A 444 35.74 -13.44 22.84
CA SER A 444 36.49 -12.28 22.36
C SER A 444 36.95 -12.52 20.92
N VAL A 445 36.59 -11.62 20.01
CA VAL A 445 37.24 -11.53 18.69
C VAL A 445 38.22 -10.37 18.77
N ALA A 446 39.50 -10.71 18.81
CA ALA A 446 40.61 -9.78 18.70
C ALA A 446 40.74 -9.27 17.26
N SER A 447 40.94 -7.97 17.15
CA SER A 447 41.19 -7.22 15.92
C SER A 447 42.68 -7.27 15.57
N ASP A 448 43.02 -7.86 14.42
CA ASP A 448 44.31 -7.66 13.75
C ASP A 448 44.09 -6.79 12.50
N ILE A 449 44.52 -5.54 12.60
CA ILE A 449 44.74 -4.62 11.48
C ILE A 449 46.25 -4.38 11.41
N GLU A 450 46.91 -4.99 10.42
CA GLU A 450 48.24 -4.57 9.97
C GLU A 450 48.27 -4.48 8.44
N SER A 451 48.35 -3.23 7.97
CA SER A 451 49.19 -2.71 6.89
C SER A 451 49.62 -3.63 5.73
N LEU A 452 49.31 -3.18 4.52
CA LEU A 452 50.27 -3.22 3.42
C LEU A 452 50.02 -2.07 2.43
N ASN A 453 50.83 -1.02 2.59
CA ASN A 453 51.21 -0.12 1.52
C ASN A 453 52.33 -0.78 0.73
N MET A 454 52.11 -1.04 -0.56
CA MET A 454 53.11 -0.94 -1.62
C MET A 454 52.43 -0.77 -2.97
#